data_AF-A0A8J4E945-F1
#
_entry.id   AF-A0A8J4E945-F1
#
_cell.length_a   1.000
_cell.length_b   1.000
_cell.length_c   1.000
_cell.angle_alpha   90.00
_cell.angle_beta   90.00
_cell.angle_gamma   90.00
#
_symmetry.space_group_name_H-M   'P 1'
#
loop_
_entity.id
_entity.type
_entity.pdbx_description
1 polymer ?
#
loop_
_entity_poly.entity_id
_entity_poly.type
_entity_poly.pdbx_seq_one_letter_code
_entity_poly.pdbx_strand_id
1 'polypeptide(L)'
;MSDRPVDHKSNRWSRRCLAAAAVLTLLLTTGCNEEEPNTTTNGDDAVRLYGTDGNMTSTFGGTFKDNAGLLNGMRGTSPLTPLSEEFKNRLRAVDSSLTNDFLYAAEAYDAVVIAALAAETARSVDPPQIAKYMTAVTVTKDASVAPCLTIQTCLAGIRAGDDIAFRGVSMRRSGLTDGGEPSSASYGSLIFGRSNLVDDDKTEFVAAGDEKTEAKEQPTPPSRSGNGRTTTPLRFGALLPKSGDLKAAGPPIFAGMRLAINEVNAAGGVLGQQVVYVDGDDGTDPKVAAAQVDKHIADGVQVIVGAAASGITKAILPKIIAAQRVLISPSATADALTTEPDGNLFFRTSPRDTLQSTALTDVIMRYGARKVVIVARDDSYGLGLSDKVAEQLKAAGVKELKALKYEVRKEYSVDQFTALATETVDFKPDSVLVIGFEESGNMIKALSARGMKFHD
;
A
#
# COMPACT_ATOMS: atom_id res chain seq x y z
N MET A 1 -60.19 9.28 -16.85
CA MET A 1 -61.51 9.47 -17.49
C MET A 1 -61.44 10.78 -18.23
N SER A 2 -61.56 10.91 -19.55
CA SER A 2 -62.18 10.06 -20.57
C SER A 2 -61.52 10.33 -21.94
N ASP A 3 -61.68 9.36 -22.83
CA ASP A 3 -61.10 9.17 -24.15
C ASP A 3 -61.37 10.24 -25.25
N ARG A 4 -60.34 10.39 -26.12
CA ARG A 4 -60.25 10.40 -27.62
C ARG A 4 -61.54 10.48 -28.49
N PRO A 5 -61.43 10.57 -29.85
CA PRO A 5 -60.49 11.27 -30.77
C PRO A 5 -61.21 11.95 -31.98
N VAL A 6 -60.50 12.69 -32.85
CA VAL A 6 -60.85 12.78 -34.29
C VAL A 6 -59.59 12.82 -35.16
N ASP A 7 -59.64 11.99 -36.21
CA ASP A 7 -58.69 11.70 -37.28
C ASP A 7 -59.11 12.44 -38.56
N HIS A 8 -58.16 12.84 -39.42
CA HIS A 8 -58.36 12.92 -40.87
C HIS A 8 -57.01 12.92 -41.62
N LYS A 9 -56.64 11.73 -42.13
CA LYS A 9 -56.42 11.37 -43.56
C LYS A 9 -56.05 12.53 -44.52
N SER A 10 -55.19 12.42 -45.53
CA SER A 10 -54.47 11.30 -46.18
C SER A 10 -53.83 11.89 -47.45
N ASN A 11 -52.66 11.43 -47.90
CA ASN A 11 -52.58 10.94 -49.29
C ASN A 11 -51.35 10.04 -49.51
N ARG A 12 -51.64 8.83 -49.99
CA ARG A 12 -50.70 7.86 -50.58
C ARG A 12 -50.40 8.34 -52.01
N TRP A 13 -49.28 7.93 -52.57
CA TRP A 13 -49.26 7.15 -53.83
C TRP A 13 -47.91 6.47 -54.01
N SER A 14 -47.94 5.39 -54.77
CA SER A 14 -47.10 4.21 -54.60
C SER A 14 -46.55 3.72 -55.94
N ARG A 15 -45.41 3.03 -55.87
CA ARG A 15 -44.88 2.01 -56.81
C ARG A 15 -44.35 2.51 -58.17
N ARG A 16 -43.10 2.16 -58.52
CA ARG A 16 -42.70 0.91 -59.21
C ARG A 16 -41.19 0.87 -59.50
N CYS A 17 -40.63 -0.33 -59.42
CA CYS A 17 -39.27 -0.71 -59.81
C CYS A 17 -39.02 -0.57 -61.32
N LEU A 18 -37.77 -0.29 -61.69
CA LEU A 18 -37.15 -0.78 -62.94
C LEU A 18 -35.63 -0.81 -62.77
N ALA A 19 -35.06 -2.00 -62.96
CA ALA A 19 -33.63 -2.25 -63.03
C ALA A 19 -33.11 -1.90 -64.44
N ALA A 20 -31.91 -1.34 -64.52
CA ALA A 20 -31.11 -1.34 -65.73
C ALA A 20 -29.63 -1.43 -65.33
N ALA A 21 -28.99 -2.51 -65.77
CA ALA A 21 -27.57 -2.78 -65.59
C ALA A 21 -26.74 -1.92 -66.56
N ALA A 22 -25.61 -1.39 -66.08
CA ALA A 22 -24.52 -0.94 -66.93
C ALA A 22 -23.20 -1.42 -66.34
N VAL A 23 -22.60 -2.37 -67.03
CA VAL A 23 -21.27 -2.93 -66.80
C VAL A 23 -20.23 -1.87 -67.18
N LEU A 24 -19.28 -1.56 -66.30
CA LEU A 24 -18.03 -0.92 -66.69
C LEU A 24 -16.85 -1.67 -66.09
N THR A 25 -16.01 -2.13 -67.02
CA THR A 25 -14.88 -3.03 -66.90
C THR A 25 -13.71 -2.38 -66.16
N LEU A 26 -13.15 -3.08 -65.16
CA LEU A 26 -11.86 -2.77 -64.56
C LEU A 26 -10.73 -3.11 -65.55
N LEU A 27 -9.87 -2.13 -65.86
CA LEU A 27 -8.58 -2.36 -66.50
C LEU A 27 -7.49 -2.38 -65.42
N LEU A 28 -6.93 -3.57 -65.21
CA LEU A 28 -5.71 -3.80 -64.45
C LEU A 28 -4.53 -3.13 -65.17
N THR A 29 -3.82 -2.25 -64.46
CA THR A 29 -2.40 -2.02 -64.73
C THR A 29 -1.63 -2.34 -63.47
N THR A 30 -0.87 -3.43 -63.56
CA THR A 30 0.07 -3.91 -62.55
C THR A 30 1.24 -2.93 -62.45
N GLY A 31 1.22 -2.10 -61.41
CA GLY A 31 2.41 -1.47 -60.87
C GLY A 31 2.69 -2.10 -59.52
N CYS A 32 3.68 -3.01 -59.48
CA CYS A 32 4.17 -3.61 -58.25
C CYS A 32 4.71 -2.52 -57.32
N ASN A 33 3.99 -2.26 -56.23
CA ASN A 33 4.55 -1.87 -54.95
C ASN A 33 3.49 -2.24 -53.91
N GLU A 34 3.40 -3.54 -53.62
CA GLU A 34 2.82 -3.99 -52.36
C GLU A 34 3.75 -3.47 -51.27
N GLU A 35 3.33 -2.44 -50.55
CA GLU A 35 3.82 -2.25 -49.19
C GLU A 35 3.41 -3.52 -48.43
N GLU A 36 4.38 -4.43 -48.26
CA GLU A 36 4.23 -5.53 -47.34
C GLU A 36 3.76 -4.96 -45.99
N PRO A 37 2.78 -5.59 -45.33
CA PRO A 37 2.50 -5.25 -43.95
C PRO A 37 3.80 -5.50 -43.21
N ASN A 38 4.44 -4.41 -42.77
CA ASN A 38 5.63 -4.45 -41.94
C ASN A 38 5.23 -5.14 -40.64
N THR A 39 5.35 -6.46 -40.63
CA THR A 39 5.30 -7.30 -39.45
C THR A 39 6.59 -7.02 -38.69
N THR A 40 6.65 -5.86 -38.04
CA THR A 40 7.52 -5.71 -36.88
C THR A 40 7.09 -6.79 -35.90
N THR A 41 7.88 -7.87 -35.85
CA THR A 41 7.81 -8.97 -34.89
C THR A 41 8.20 -8.45 -33.51
N ASN A 42 7.34 -7.61 -32.93
CA ASN A 42 7.40 -7.28 -31.51
C ASN A 42 6.17 -7.90 -30.84
N GLY A 43 6.38 -8.96 -30.04
CA GLY A 43 5.63 -9.06 -28.78
C GLY A 43 4.66 -10.22 -28.55
N ASP A 44 4.53 -11.26 -29.38
CA ASP A 44 3.58 -12.36 -29.10
C ASP A 44 4.04 -13.31 -27.98
N ASP A 45 5.35 -13.37 -27.67
CA ASP A 45 5.93 -14.22 -26.62
C ASP A 45 6.39 -13.45 -25.37
N ALA A 46 6.18 -12.13 -25.32
CA ALA A 46 6.63 -11.32 -24.18
C ALA A 46 5.66 -11.47 -22.99
N VAL A 47 6.22 -11.58 -21.79
CA VAL A 47 5.47 -11.77 -20.54
C VAL A 47 5.34 -10.43 -19.81
N ARG A 48 4.15 -10.12 -19.31
CA ARG A 48 3.94 -8.94 -18.46
C ARG A 48 4.41 -9.25 -17.04
N LEU A 49 5.33 -8.45 -16.54
CA LEU A 49 5.85 -8.59 -15.19
C LEU A 49 5.09 -7.66 -14.24
N TYR A 50 4.65 -8.21 -13.11
CA TYR A 50 3.94 -7.50 -12.07
C TYR A 50 4.61 -7.65 -10.70
N GLY A 51 4.48 -6.63 -9.87
CA GLY A 51 5.00 -6.58 -8.51
C GLY A 51 4.02 -5.99 -7.49
N THR A 52 4.50 -5.90 -6.25
CA THR A 52 3.79 -5.40 -5.07
C THR A 52 4.64 -4.38 -4.33
N ASP A 53 4.13 -3.79 -3.26
CA ASP A 53 4.84 -2.80 -2.42
C ASP A 53 6.23 -3.23 -1.96
N GLY A 54 6.46 -4.53 -1.78
CA GLY A 54 7.79 -5.04 -1.45
C GLY A 54 8.85 -4.89 -2.55
N ASN A 55 8.46 -4.74 -3.81
CA ASN A 55 9.38 -4.68 -4.95
C ASN A 55 9.05 -3.59 -6.00
N MET A 56 8.10 -2.70 -5.71
CA MET A 56 7.78 -1.55 -6.56
C MET A 56 8.43 -0.25 -6.06
N THR A 57 9.76 -0.24 -5.96
CA THR A 57 10.56 0.92 -5.54
C THR A 57 11.74 1.18 -6.48
N SER A 58 12.22 2.42 -6.57
CA SER A 58 13.42 2.75 -7.33
C SER A 58 14.67 2.11 -6.73
N THR A 59 14.71 1.92 -5.41
CA THR A 59 15.75 1.20 -4.68
C THR A 59 15.82 -0.26 -5.14
N PHE A 60 14.67 -0.94 -5.28
CA PHE A 60 14.62 -2.27 -5.88
C PHE A 60 15.17 -2.28 -7.32
N GLY A 61 14.78 -1.28 -8.11
CA GLY A 61 15.31 -1.03 -9.44
C GLY A 61 16.84 -0.95 -9.52
N GLY A 62 17.47 -0.35 -8.51
CA GLY A 62 18.93 -0.26 -8.37
C GLY A 62 19.64 -1.62 -8.33
N THR A 63 18.94 -2.71 -7.97
CA THR A 63 19.50 -4.07 -7.98
C THR A 63 19.72 -4.63 -9.39
N PHE A 64 19.21 -3.93 -10.43
CA PHE A 64 19.31 -4.29 -11.86
C PHE A 64 20.28 -3.40 -12.63
N LYS A 65 21.24 -2.73 -11.96
CA LYS A 65 22.25 -1.89 -12.62
C LYS A 65 23.02 -2.59 -13.75
N ASP A 66 23.24 -3.90 -13.61
CA ASP A 66 23.96 -4.74 -14.58
C ASP A 66 23.01 -5.35 -15.65
N ASN A 67 21.71 -5.08 -15.55
CA ASN A 67 20.65 -5.56 -16.43
C ASN A 67 19.72 -4.39 -16.82
N ALA A 68 20.30 -3.36 -17.44
CA ALA A 68 19.56 -2.16 -17.83
C ALA A 68 18.32 -2.49 -18.67
N GLY A 69 17.19 -1.89 -18.31
CA GLY A 69 15.90 -2.09 -18.99
C GLY A 69 15.18 -3.40 -18.66
N LEU A 70 15.75 -4.31 -17.85
CA LEU A 70 15.09 -5.58 -17.54
C LEU A 70 13.74 -5.42 -16.80
N LEU A 71 13.57 -4.33 -16.05
CA LEU A 71 12.31 -3.99 -15.41
C LEU A 71 11.43 -3.07 -16.25
N ASN A 72 11.89 -2.60 -17.41
CA ASN A 72 11.10 -1.68 -18.22
C ASN A 72 9.72 -2.29 -18.51
N GLY A 73 8.66 -1.53 -18.25
CA GLY A 73 7.28 -1.98 -18.42
C GLY A 73 6.72 -2.84 -17.28
N MET A 74 7.54 -3.24 -16.29
CA MET A 74 7.05 -3.88 -15.06
C MET A 74 6.09 -2.94 -14.32
N ARG A 75 4.93 -3.46 -13.94
CA ARG A 75 3.88 -2.70 -13.25
C ARG A 75 3.58 -3.29 -11.89
N GLY A 76 2.90 -2.57 -11.03
CA GLY A 76 2.49 -3.12 -9.74
C GLY A 76 1.79 -2.09 -8.90
N THR A 77 1.45 -2.46 -7.68
CA THR A 77 0.78 -1.56 -6.76
C THR A 77 1.50 -1.44 -5.43
N SER A 78 1.41 -0.27 -4.82
CA SER A 78 1.84 -0.04 -3.44
C SER A 78 0.85 0.85 -2.71
N PRO A 79 0.67 0.69 -1.38
CA PRO A 79 0.07 1.73 -0.56
C PRO A 79 0.80 3.05 -0.82
N LEU A 80 0.11 3.99 -1.46
CA LEU A 80 0.69 5.25 -1.83
C LEU A 80 -0.40 6.30 -1.99
N THR A 81 -0.32 7.31 -1.13
CA THR A 81 -1.04 8.57 -1.30
C THR A 81 -0.17 9.54 -2.10
N PRO A 82 -0.75 10.43 -2.92
CA PRO A 82 0.02 11.53 -3.51
C PRO A 82 0.70 12.37 -2.42
N LEU A 83 2.03 12.35 -2.37
CA LEU A 83 2.83 13.13 -1.44
C LEU A 83 3.14 14.49 -2.05
N SER A 84 2.83 15.58 -1.32
CA SER A 84 3.23 16.92 -1.74
C SER A 84 4.75 17.09 -1.66
N GLU A 85 5.32 17.92 -2.54
CA GLU A 85 6.74 18.26 -2.47
C GLU A 85 7.12 18.92 -1.14
N GLU A 86 6.20 19.65 -0.51
CA GLU A 86 6.39 20.18 0.83
C GLU A 86 6.64 19.06 1.86
N PHE A 87 5.83 17.99 1.83
CA PHE A 87 6.01 16.86 2.73
C PHE A 87 7.30 16.10 2.43
N LYS A 88 7.61 15.85 1.15
CA LYS A 88 8.88 15.22 0.75
C LYS A 88 10.09 16.05 1.19
N ASN A 89 10.03 17.38 1.08
CA ASN A 89 11.09 18.28 1.56
C ASN A 89 11.27 18.23 3.08
N ARG A 90 10.16 18.15 3.84
CA ARG A 90 10.21 17.96 5.30
C ARG A 90 10.85 16.61 5.68
N LEU A 91 10.55 15.54 4.94
CA LEU A 91 11.24 14.25 5.12
C LEU A 91 12.74 14.37 4.81
N ARG A 92 13.11 15.02 3.70
CA ARG A 92 14.52 15.27 3.33
C ARG A 92 15.28 16.14 4.34
N ALA A 93 14.59 17.01 5.07
CA ALA A 93 15.19 17.77 6.16
C ALA A 93 15.52 16.89 7.38
N VAL A 94 14.81 15.76 7.55
CA VAL A 94 15.09 14.76 8.59
C VAL A 94 16.16 13.75 8.15
N ASP A 95 16.12 13.36 6.88
CA ASP A 95 17.08 12.47 6.23
C ASP A 95 17.33 12.91 4.78
N SER A 96 18.48 13.55 4.54
CA SER A 96 18.85 14.07 3.23
C SER A 96 19.26 13.00 2.23
N SER A 97 19.38 11.73 2.64
CA SER A 97 19.67 10.61 1.74
C SER A 97 18.44 10.16 0.94
N LEU A 98 17.24 10.59 1.35
CA LEU A 98 16.00 10.28 0.64
C LEU A 98 15.96 11.01 -0.72
N THR A 99 15.95 10.22 -1.78
CA THR A 99 15.92 10.71 -3.17
C THR A 99 14.53 10.50 -3.77
N ASN A 100 14.21 9.24 -4.09
CA ASN A 100 13.07 8.90 -4.94
C ASN A 100 12.02 8.02 -4.26
N ASP A 101 12.37 7.31 -3.19
CA ASP A 101 11.46 6.38 -2.51
C ASP A 101 10.97 6.95 -1.18
N PHE A 102 9.65 6.98 -1.01
CA PHE A 102 8.95 7.49 0.17
C PHE A 102 7.93 6.49 0.74
N LEU A 103 8.06 5.22 0.35
CA LEU A 103 7.16 4.14 0.75
C LEU A 103 6.99 4.11 2.27
N TYR A 104 5.74 4.08 2.74
CA TYR A 104 5.35 4.03 4.15
C TYR A 104 5.79 5.22 5.04
N ALA A 105 6.38 6.29 4.47
CA ALA A 105 6.78 7.47 5.24
C ALA A 105 5.57 8.24 5.81
N ALA A 106 4.51 8.37 5.01
CA ALA A 106 3.28 9.04 5.42
C ALA A 106 2.53 8.26 6.50
N GLU A 107 2.51 6.93 6.37
CA GLU A 107 1.91 5.99 7.29
C GLU A 107 2.65 6.01 8.64
N ALA A 108 3.99 6.04 8.64
CA ALA A 108 4.79 6.18 9.86
C ALA A 108 4.59 7.54 10.55
N TYR A 109 4.47 8.61 9.76
CA TYR A 109 4.15 9.93 10.26
C TYR A 109 2.76 9.93 10.94
N ASP A 110 1.74 9.43 10.26
CA ASP A 110 0.36 9.40 10.77
C ASP A 110 0.24 8.50 12.01
N ALA A 111 0.98 7.39 12.08
CA ALA A 111 1.00 6.49 13.22
C ALA A 111 1.42 7.21 14.52
N VAL A 112 2.47 8.03 14.45
CA VAL A 112 2.93 8.84 15.59
C VAL A 112 1.92 9.91 15.94
N VAL A 113 1.36 10.61 14.95
CA VAL A 113 0.38 11.68 15.17
C VAL A 113 -0.88 11.14 15.84
N ILE A 114 -1.44 10.03 15.36
CA ILE A 114 -2.61 9.40 15.97
C ILE A 114 -2.34 9.08 17.43
N ALA A 115 -1.23 8.41 17.73
CA ALA A 115 -0.92 8.01 19.09
C ALA A 115 -0.67 9.20 20.03
N ALA A 116 -0.05 10.28 19.53
CA ALA A 116 0.11 11.52 20.29
C ALA A 116 -1.25 12.18 20.59
N LEU A 117 -2.14 12.26 19.60
CA LEU A 117 -3.50 12.79 19.76
C LEU A 117 -4.33 11.93 20.70
N ALA A 118 -4.25 10.61 20.58
CA ALA A 118 -4.95 9.67 21.44
C ALA A 118 -4.50 9.81 22.90
N ALA A 119 -3.20 9.97 23.16
CA ALA A 119 -2.68 10.22 24.50
C ALA A 119 -3.13 11.58 25.08
N GLU A 120 -3.16 12.63 24.26
CA GLU A 120 -3.69 13.95 24.67
C GLU A 120 -5.18 13.85 25.04
N THR A 121 -5.99 13.21 24.20
CA THR A 121 -7.43 12.99 24.42
C THR A 121 -7.69 12.11 25.64
N ALA A 122 -6.90 11.05 25.82
CA ALA A 122 -6.97 10.16 26.97
C ALA A 122 -6.54 10.83 28.27
N ARG A 123 -5.86 11.98 28.21
CA ARG A 123 -5.17 12.62 29.34
C ARG A 123 -4.23 11.67 30.07
N SER A 124 -3.61 10.76 29.33
CA SER A 124 -2.82 9.68 29.91
C SER A 124 -1.71 9.25 28.96
N VAL A 125 -0.59 8.86 29.53
CA VAL A 125 0.48 8.14 28.82
C VAL A 125 0.40 6.63 29.06
N ASP A 126 -0.60 6.14 29.80
CA ASP A 126 -0.86 4.71 30.01
C ASP A 126 -1.36 4.05 28.71
N PRO A 127 -0.66 3.05 28.14
CA PRO A 127 -1.00 2.52 26.81
C PRO A 127 -2.43 1.97 26.69
N PRO A 128 -3.00 1.21 27.65
CA PRO A 128 -4.40 0.81 27.59
C PRO A 128 -5.39 1.98 27.58
N GLN A 129 -5.06 3.14 28.19
CA GLN A 129 -5.90 4.33 28.04
C GLN A 129 -5.72 4.98 26.67
N ILE A 130 -4.50 5.06 26.14
CA ILE A 130 -4.21 5.58 24.79
C ILE A 130 -5.00 4.78 23.75
N ALA A 131 -4.94 3.46 23.82
CA ALA A 131 -5.56 2.53 22.89
C ALA A 131 -7.05 2.80 22.65
N LYS A 132 -7.80 3.17 23.70
CA LYS A 132 -9.23 3.50 23.62
C LYS A 132 -9.54 4.67 22.69
N TYR A 133 -8.57 5.57 22.46
CA TYR A 133 -8.77 6.78 21.67
C TYR A 133 -8.05 6.76 20.31
N MET A 134 -7.28 5.71 20.01
CA MET A 134 -6.52 5.60 18.75
C MET A 134 -7.43 5.71 17.51
N THR A 135 -8.56 5.01 17.51
CA THR A 135 -9.57 5.13 16.44
C THR A 135 -10.37 6.42 16.56
N ALA A 136 -10.78 6.76 17.78
CA ALA A 136 -11.66 7.90 18.07
C ALA A 136 -11.11 9.24 17.58
N VAL A 137 -9.79 9.48 17.65
CA VAL A 137 -9.19 10.74 17.16
C VAL A 137 -9.19 10.88 15.63
N THR A 138 -9.53 9.81 14.91
CA THR A 138 -9.58 9.78 13.44
C THR A 138 -11.01 9.84 12.90
N VAL A 139 -12.03 9.88 13.75
CA VAL A 139 -13.43 9.89 13.33
C VAL A 139 -14.19 10.94 14.12
N THR A 140 -15.32 11.42 13.59
CA THR A 140 -16.25 12.28 14.31
C THR A 140 -17.68 11.82 14.07
N LYS A 141 -18.50 11.83 15.12
CA LYS A 141 -19.95 11.63 15.00
C LYS A 141 -20.68 12.88 14.50
N ASP A 142 -20.05 14.04 14.61
CA ASP A 142 -20.60 15.30 14.18
C ASP A 142 -20.06 15.66 12.79
N ALA A 143 -20.89 15.45 11.76
CA ALA A 143 -20.54 15.76 10.38
C ALA A 143 -20.26 17.26 10.12
N SER A 144 -20.53 18.14 11.09
CA SER A 144 -20.15 19.56 11.01
C SER A 144 -18.72 19.84 11.47
N VAL A 145 -18.07 18.91 12.18
CA VAL A 145 -16.67 19.03 12.60
C VAL A 145 -15.77 18.88 11.39
N ALA A 146 -15.11 19.97 11.00
CA ALA A 146 -14.14 19.95 9.92
C ALA A 146 -12.90 19.14 10.33
N PRO A 147 -12.36 18.29 9.44
CA PRO A 147 -11.14 17.57 9.72
C PRO A 147 -9.95 18.49 10.02
N CYS A 148 -9.16 18.12 11.03
CA CYS A 148 -7.89 18.78 11.30
C CYS A 148 -6.76 18.02 10.58
N LEU A 149 -5.87 18.75 9.90
CA LEU A 149 -4.89 18.17 8.97
C LEU A 149 -3.47 18.15 9.53
N THR A 150 -3.20 18.90 10.59
CA THR A 150 -1.87 19.01 11.20
C THR A 150 -1.93 18.70 12.69
N ILE A 151 -0.84 18.15 13.21
CA ILE A 151 -0.71 17.88 14.65
C ILE A 151 -0.98 19.14 15.49
N GLN A 152 -0.49 20.30 15.05
CA GLN A 152 -0.69 21.58 15.74
C GLN A 152 -2.19 21.95 15.84
N THR A 153 -2.92 21.86 14.72
CA THR A 153 -4.36 22.18 14.71
C THR A 153 -5.17 21.17 15.52
N CYS A 154 -4.84 19.88 15.44
CA CYS A 154 -5.56 18.84 16.16
C CYS A 154 -5.33 18.92 17.68
N LEU A 155 -4.08 19.11 18.12
CA LEU A 155 -3.78 19.32 19.54
C LEU A 155 -4.46 20.58 20.08
N ALA A 156 -4.52 21.66 19.30
CA ALA A 156 -5.23 22.88 19.70
C ALA A 156 -6.73 22.62 19.94
N GLY A 157 -7.40 21.89 19.03
CA GLY A 157 -8.80 21.49 19.19
C GLY A 157 -9.04 20.64 20.44
N ILE A 158 -8.25 19.58 20.64
CA ILE A 158 -8.34 18.73 21.84
C ILE A 158 -8.14 19.54 23.12
N ARG A 159 -7.22 20.52 23.12
CA ARG A 159 -6.92 21.41 24.26
C ARG A 159 -8.00 22.47 24.50
N ALA A 160 -8.72 22.89 23.46
CA ALA A 160 -9.91 23.73 23.57
C ALA A 160 -11.10 22.93 24.12
N GLY A 161 -11.20 21.65 23.76
CA GLY A 161 -12.26 20.73 24.20
C GLY A 161 -13.20 20.35 23.08
N ASP A 162 -12.77 20.62 21.86
CA ASP A 162 -13.51 20.34 20.64
C ASP A 162 -13.35 18.85 20.29
N ASP A 163 -14.37 18.30 19.64
CA ASP A 163 -14.21 17.04 18.93
C ASP A 163 -13.32 17.24 17.72
N ILE A 164 -12.56 16.21 17.34
CA ILE A 164 -11.65 16.28 16.18
C ILE A 164 -11.84 15.06 15.29
N ALA A 165 -11.56 15.25 14.00
CA ALA A 165 -11.34 14.17 13.05
C ALA A 165 -10.00 14.40 12.38
N PHE A 166 -8.96 13.72 12.83
CA PHE A 166 -7.65 13.82 12.19
C PHE A 166 -7.70 13.21 10.78
N ARG A 167 -7.20 13.95 9.80
CA ARG A 167 -6.94 13.46 8.44
C ARG A 167 -5.49 13.77 8.11
N GLY A 168 -4.66 12.73 8.21
CA GLY A 168 -3.22 12.83 8.07
C GLY A 168 -2.74 12.83 6.63
N VAL A 169 -1.48 12.47 6.44
CA VAL A 169 -0.84 12.44 5.12
C VAL A 169 -1.32 11.21 4.33
N SER A 170 -1.32 10.02 4.93
CA SER A 170 -1.76 8.77 4.30
C SER A 170 -3.27 8.55 4.44
N MET A 171 -3.90 9.09 5.47
CA MET A 171 -5.35 8.94 5.73
C MET A 171 -6.12 10.25 5.49
N ARG A 172 -6.19 10.67 4.22
CA ARG A 172 -6.85 11.93 3.83
C ARG A 172 -8.37 11.84 3.68
N ARG A 173 -8.87 10.66 3.29
CA ARG A 173 -10.29 10.46 2.97
C ARG A 173 -11.08 10.02 4.18
N SER A 174 -10.56 9.03 4.91
CA SER A 174 -11.25 8.44 6.03
C SER A 174 -10.31 8.11 7.20
N GLY A 175 -10.91 7.84 8.36
CA GLY A 175 -10.23 7.39 9.57
C GLY A 175 -10.11 5.87 9.66
N LEU A 176 -9.74 5.42 10.86
CA LEU A 176 -9.59 4.01 11.17
C LEU A 176 -10.96 3.35 11.38
N THR A 177 -11.02 2.05 11.10
CA THR A 177 -12.14 1.16 11.46
C THR A 177 -12.10 0.84 12.95
N ASP A 178 -13.15 0.19 13.48
CA ASP A 178 -13.15 -0.33 14.86
C ASP A 178 -12.02 -1.35 15.10
N GLY A 179 -11.50 -1.99 14.04
CA GLY A 179 -10.35 -2.90 14.09
C GLY A 179 -8.98 -2.20 14.06
N GLY A 180 -8.95 -0.86 14.14
CA GLY A 180 -7.69 -0.12 14.28
C GLY A 180 -6.87 0.03 12.99
N GLU A 181 -7.50 -0.02 11.82
CA GLU A 181 -6.85 0.02 10.51
C GLU A 181 -7.57 0.97 9.53
N PRO A 182 -6.95 1.43 8.43
CA PRO A 182 -7.59 2.37 7.53
C PRO A 182 -8.85 1.78 6.89
N SER A 183 -9.97 2.52 6.96
CA SER A 183 -11.23 2.14 6.30
C SER A 183 -11.19 2.30 4.78
N SER A 184 -10.35 3.21 4.30
CA SER A 184 -10.00 3.39 2.90
C SER A 184 -8.52 3.73 2.74
N ALA A 185 -8.02 3.58 1.52
CA ALA A 185 -6.62 3.78 1.19
C ALA A 185 -6.48 4.27 -0.24
N SER A 186 -5.31 4.86 -0.52
CA SER A 186 -4.86 5.15 -1.89
C SER A 186 -3.76 4.16 -2.25
N TYR A 187 -3.82 3.65 -3.47
CA TYR A 187 -2.80 2.80 -4.07
C TYR A 187 -2.24 3.49 -5.30
N GLY A 188 -0.92 3.53 -5.41
CA GLY A 188 -0.23 3.88 -6.64
C GLY A 188 -0.15 2.65 -7.54
N SER A 189 -0.62 2.77 -8.78
CA SER A 189 -0.25 1.89 -9.88
C SER A 189 1.04 2.41 -10.48
N LEU A 190 2.13 1.72 -10.20
CA LEU A 190 3.50 2.12 -10.50
C LEU A 190 3.98 1.40 -11.76
N ILE A 191 4.88 2.03 -12.51
CA ILE A 191 5.55 1.43 -13.67
C ILE A 191 7.04 1.73 -13.63
N PHE A 192 7.86 0.74 -13.95
CA PHE A 192 9.29 0.92 -14.16
C PHE A 192 9.59 1.39 -15.58
N GLY A 193 10.42 2.42 -15.70
CA GLY A 193 10.93 2.91 -16.98
C GLY A 193 12.22 2.21 -17.43
N ARG A 194 12.79 2.67 -18.54
CA ARG A 194 14.01 2.10 -19.17
C ARG A 194 15.26 2.16 -18.28
N SER A 195 15.29 3.05 -17.31
CA SER A 195 16.36 3.15 -16.31
C SER A 195 16.22 2.13 -15.17
N ASN A 196 15.21 1.25 -15.21
CA ASN A 196 14.77 0.40 -14.10
C ASN A 196 14.39 1.21 -12.85
N LEU A 197 14.06 2.50 -12.98
CA LEU A 197 13.51 3.30 -11.90
C LEU A 197 12.00 3.43 -12.07
N VAL A 198 11.28 3.64 -10.97
CA VAL A 198 9.85 3.93 -11.01
C VAL A 198 9.64 5.28 -11.71
N ASP A 199 8.71 5.31 -12.64
CA ASP A 199 8.33 6.50 -13.40
C ASP A 199 7.16 7.19 -12.68
N ASP A 200 7.51 8.11 -11.78
CA ASP A 200 6.55 8.85 -10.94
C ASP A 200 5.49 9.60 -11.78
N ASP A 201 5.88 10.11 -12.96
CA ASP A 201 4.99 10.85 -13.86
C ASP A 201 3.88 9.97 -14.46
N LYS A 202 4.08 8.64 -14.45
CA LYS A 202 3.11 7.64 -14.91
C LYS A 202 2.37 6.96 -13.76
N THR A 203 2.58 7.40 -12.52
CA THR A 203 1.88 6.82 -11.38
C THR A 203 0.41 7.23 -11.40
N GLU A 204 -0.47 6.24 -11.45
CA GLU A 204 -1.91 6.46 -11.30
C GLU A 204 -2.33 6.14 -9.88
N PHE A 205 -3.17 6.99 -9.28
CA PHE A 205 -3.67 6.77 -7.93
C PHE A 205 -5.10 6.24 -7.96
N VAL A 206 -5.32 5.11 -7.31
CA VAL A 206 -6.65 4.51 -7.16
C VAL A 206 -7.02 4.45 -5.69
N ALA A 207 -8.25 4.89 -5.38
CA ALA A 207 -8.79 4.74 -4.04
C ALA A 207 -9.44 3.36 -3.88
N ALA A 208 -9.25 2.74 -2.73
CA ALA A 208 -9.88 1.47 -2.36
C ALA A 208 -10.43 1.55 -0.93
N GLY A 209 -11.47 0.77 -0.63
CA GLY A 209 -12.14 0.73 0.66
C GLY A 209 -13.45 1.50 0.72
N ASP A 210 -14.06 1.56 1.89
CA ASP A 210 -15.38 2.17 2.11
C ASP A 210 -15.35 3.01 3.39
N GLU A 211 -15.53 4.32 3.22
CA GLU A 211 -15.56 5.31 4.30
C GLU A 211 -16.68 5.01 5.32
N LYS A 212 -17.72 4.26 4.94
CA LYS A 212 -18.78 3.82 5.87
C LYS A 212 -18.33 2.79 6.90
N THR A 213 -17.14 2.21 6.72
CA THR A 213 -16.54 1.25 7.65
C THR A 213 -15.68 1.91 8.72
N GLU A 214 -15.58 3.24 8.72
CA GLU A 214 -14.99 4.01 9.82
C GLU A 214 -15.57 3.61 11.17
N ALA A 215 -14.72 3.72 12.19
CA ALA A 215 -15.08 3.49 13.57
C ALA A 215 -16.27 4.37 13.96
N LYS A 216 -17.22 3.78 14.68
CA LYS A 216 -18.41 4.50 15.17
C LYS A 216 -18.30 4.84 16.64
N GLU A 217 -17.36 4.19 17.34
CA GLU A 217 -17.14 4.42 18.74
C GLU A 217 -16.25 5.65 18.95
N GLN A 218 -16.76 6.56 19.79
CA GLN A 218 -16.01 7.69 20.31
C GLN A 218 -16.26 7.71 21.82
N PRO A 219 -15.34 7.21 22.64
CA PRO A 219 -15.45 7.29 24.09
C PRO A 219 -15.42 8.74 24.55
N THR A 220 -16.22 9.08 25.58
CA THR A 220 -16.18 10.42 26.17
C THR A 220 -14.82 10.66 26.83
N PRO A 221 -14.07 11.70 26.43
CA PRO A 221 -12.79 12.02 27.05
C PRO A 221 -12.94 12.28 28.56
N PRO A 222 -11.93 11.96 29.39
CA PRO A 222 -11.99 12.25 30.82
C PRO A 222 -12.13 13.76 31.08
N SER A 223 -12.86 14.11 32.13
CA SER A 223 -13.06 15.51 32.55
C SER A 223 -11.73 16.24 32.77
N ARG A 224 -11.67 17.53 32.43
CA ARG A 224 -10.54 18.43 32.73
C ARG A 224 -10.49 18.66 34.25
N SER A 225 -9.77 17.83 35.01
CA SER A 225 -9.42 18.15 36.40
C SER A 225 -7.93 18.50 36.51
N GLY A 226 -7.63 19.70 37.04
CA GLY A 226 -6.26 20.23 37.13
C GLY A 226 -5.67 20.68 35.79
N ASN A 227 -4.37 21.01 35.79
CA ASN A 227 -3.69 21.65 34.65
C ASN A 227 -3.41 20.68 33.47
N GLY A 228 -3.85 19.42 33.53
CA GLY A 228 -3.69 18.44 32.44
C GLY A 228 -2.26 18.07 32.09
N ARG A 229 -1.28 18.42 32.96
CA ARG A 229 0.15 18.17 32.74
C ARG A 229 0.60 16.92 33.48
N THR A 230 1.40 16.10 32.83
CA THR A 230 2.11 14.96 33.44
C THR A 230 3.58 15.30 33.66
N THR A 231 4.27 14.58 34.55
CA THR A 231 5.73 14.60 34.66
C THR A 231 6.39 13.50 33.83
N THR A 232 5.62 12.50 33.39
CA THR A 232 6.10 11.36 32.59
C THR A 232 5.89 11.66 31.10
N PRO A 233 6.95 11.84 30.30
CA PRO A 233 6.79 12.05 28.86
C PRO A 233 6.27 10.78 28.17
N LEU A 234 5.49 10.95 27.11
CA LEU A 234 5.14 9.87 26.18
C LEU A 234 6.39 9.46 25.38
N ARG A 235 6.69 8.18 25.34
CA ARG A 235 7.86 7.60 24.67
C ARG A 235 7.40 6.69 23.53
N PHE A 236 7.95 6.95 22.35
CA PHE A 236 7.74 6.20 21.12
C PHE A 236 8.96 5.34 20.82
N GLY A 237 8.78 4.03 20.74
CA GLY A 237 9.84 3.09 20.34
C GLY A 237 9.73 2.73 18.87
N ALA A 238 10.82 2.90 18.11
CA ALA A 238 10.88 2.40 16.74
C ALA A 238 11.11 0.89 16.74
N LEU A 239 10.28 0.14 16.05
CA LEU A 239 10.47 -1.28 15.76
C LEU A 239 10.42 -1.44 14.24
N LEU A 240 11.38 -0.85 13.55
CA LEU A 240 11.40 -0.66 12.11
C LEU A 240 12.68 -1.26 11.51
N PRO A 241 12.71 -1.63 10.22
CA PRO A 241 13.77 -2.45 9.65
C PRO A 241 15.01 -1.60 9.37
N LYS A 242 16.02 -1.72 10.21
CA LYS A 242 17.38 -1.24 9.90
C LYS A 242 18.23 -2.33 9.28
N SER A 243 17.90 -3.57 9.60
CA SER A 243 18.52 -4.77 9.06
C SER A 243 17.47 -5.76 8.57
N GLY A 244 17.94 -6.87 7.97
CA GLY A 244 17.09 -7.87 7.35
C GLY A 244 16.56 -7.46 5.97
N ASP A 245 15.58 -8.22 5.50
CA ASP A 245 15.10 -8.18 4.12
C ASP A 245 14.39 -6.85 3.76
N LEU A 246 13.82 -6.16 4.76
CA LEU A 246 13.15 -4.87 4.56
C LEU A 246 14.02 -3.65 4.85
N LYS A 247 15.34 -3.79 5.07
CA LYS A 247 16.22 -2.66 5.38
C LYS A 247 16.13 -1.51 4.36
N ALA A 248 15.88 -1.82 3.08
CA ALA A 248 15.76 -0.85 2.00
C ALA A 248 14.51 0.05 2.14
N ALA A 249 13.44 -0.47 2.74
CA ALA A 249 12.24 0.30 3.05
C ALA A 249 12.40 1.16 4.32
N GLY A 250 13.39 0.87 5.17
CA GLY A 250 13.60 1.53 6.46
C GLY A 250 13.74 3.06 6.39
N PRO A 251 14.66 3.63 5.61
CA PRO A 251 14.97 5.06 5.64
C PRO A 251 13.75 6.00 5.55
N PRO A 252 12.84 5.86 4.56
CA PRO A 252 11.66 6.73 4.48
C PRO A 252 10.71 6.56 5.69
N ILE A 253 10.56 5.34 6.21
CA ILE A 253 9.70 5.05 7.37
C ILE A 253 10.26 5.69 8.64
N PHE A 254 11.57 5.56 8.88
CA PHE A 254 12.25 6.22 9.99
C PHE A 254 12.17 7.74 9.88
N ALA A 255 12.33 8.31 8.68
CA ALA A 255 12.20 9.74 8.46
C ALA A 255 10.77 10.24 8.76
N GLY A 256 9.74 9.50 8.34
CA GLY A 256 8.34 9.81 8.63
C GLY A 256 8.03 9.83 10.13
N MET A 257 8.48 8.79 10.85
CA MET A 257 8.33 8.71 12.31
C MET A 257 9.05 9.87 13.01
N ARG A 258 10.31 10.15 12.65
CA ARG A 258 11.11 11.23 13.26
C ARG A 258 10.56 12.61 12.94
N LEU A 259 10.04 12.82 11.72
CA LEU A 259 9.36 14.06 11.34
C LEU A 259 8.15 14.31 12.24
N ALA A 260 7.29 13.32 12.43
CA ALA A 260 6.12 13.45 13.30
C ALA A 260 6.51 13.75 14.75
N ILE A 261 7.53 13.08 15.29
CA ILE A 261 8.05 13.37 16.64
C ILE A 261 8.48 14.84 16.77
N ASN A 262 9.24 15.34 15.79
CA ASN A 262 9.70 16.73 15.78
C ASN A 262 8.52 17.71 15.79
N GLU A 263 7.47 17.42 15.03
CA GLU A 263 6.31 18.32 14.90
C GLU A 263 5.34 18.24 16.08
N VAL A 264 5.18 17.06 16.68
CA VAL A 264 4.49 16.91 17.99
C VAL A 264 5.19 17.78 19.04
N ASN A 265 6.52 17.72 19.08
CA ASN A 265 7.34 18.50 20.01
C ASN A 265 7.28 20.00 19.76
N ALA A 266 7.34 20.42 18.49
CA ALA A 266 7.15 21.81 18.08
C ALA A 266 5.75 22.35 18.42
N ALA A 267 4.72 21.49 18.41
CA ALA A 267 3.35 21.82 18.83
C ALA A 267 3.15 21.82 20.37
N GLY A 268 4.24 21.79 21.15
CA GLY A 268 4.22 21.83 22.61
C GLY A 268 4.19 20.46 23.29
N GLY A 269 4.35 19.38 22.52
CA GLY A 269 4.38 18.01 23.03
C GLY A 269 3.01 17.47 23.41
N VAL A 270 2.99 16.43 24.25
CA VAL A 270 1.78 15.76 24.76
C VAL A 270 1.70 15.96 26.26
N LEU A 271 0.53 16.38 26.77
CA LEU A 271 0.28 16.66 28.18
C LEU A 271 1.32 17.60 28.80
N GLY A 272 1.74 18.59 28.01
CA GLY A 272 2.73 19.61 28.38
C GLY A 272 4.18 19.11 28.47
N GLN A 273 4.46 17.89 28.00
CA GLN A 273 5.80 17.30 27.96
C GLN A 273 6.22 17.01 26.52
N GLN A 274 7.50 17.24 26.23
CA GLN A 274 8.08 16.80 24.97
C GLN A 274 8.06 15.27 24.91
N VAL A 275 7.64 14.72 23.78
CA VAL A 275 7.66 13.28 23.52
C VAL A 275 9.08 12.81 23.23
N VAL A 276 9.37 11.57 23.58
CA VAL A 276 10.71 10.98 23.46
C VAL A 276 10.69 9.92 22.36
N TYR A 277 11.67 10.01 21.46
CA TYR A 277 11.96 8.97 20.49
C TYR A 277 12.98 7.98 21.09
N VAL A 278 12.67 6.69 21.04
CA VAL A 278 13.55 5.59 21.42
C VAL A 278 13.79 4.73 20.18
N ASP A 279 15.04 4.67 19.77
CA ASP A 279 15.46 4.02 18.54
C ASP A 279 15.43 2.48 18.65
N GLY A 280 15.24 1.77 17.54
CA GLY A 280 15.18 0.30 17.54
C GLY A 280 15.12 -0.33 16.15
N ASP A 281 15.42 -1.64 16.09
CA ASP A 281 15.45 -2.45 14.88
C ASP A 281 14.54 -3.68 15.04
N ASP A 282 13.71 -3.98 14.05
CA ASP A 282 12.97 -5.25 14.01
C ASP A 282 13.75 -6.38 13.31
N GLY A 283 14.81 -6.03 12.58
CA GLY A 283 15.68 -6.93 11.82
C GLY A 283 14.98 -7.75 10.75
N THR A 284 13.71 -7.45 10.44
CA THR A 284 12.81 -8.36 9.71
C THR A 284 12.86 -9.80 10.27
N ASP A 285 13.11 -9.95 11.59
CA ASP A 285 13.37 -11.23 12.24
C ASP A 285 12.63 -11.32 13.60
N PRO A 286 11.87 -12.39 13.87
CA PRO A 286 11.05 -12.46 15.09
C PRO A 286 11.85 -12.39 16.38
N LYS A 287 13.09 -12.89 16.40
CA LYS A 287 13.95 -12.90 17.60
C LYS A 287 14.55 -11.52 17.84
N VAL A 288 15.02 -10.86 16.77
CA VAL A 288 15.53 -9.49 16.85
C VAL A 288 14.42 -8.56 17.33
N ALA A 289 13.23 -8.63 16.72
CA ALA A 289 12.09 -7.83 17.11
C ALA A 289 11.65 -8.10 18.56
N ALA A 290 11.57 -9.36 18.99
CA ALA A 290 11.21 -9.72 20.37
C ALA A 290 12.21 -9.14 21.40
N ALA A 291 13.51 -9.22 21.11
CA ALA A 291 14.54 -8.65 21.98
C ALA A 291 14.50 -7.12 21.99
N GLN A 292 14.17 -6.49 20.86
CA GLN A 292 13.99 -5.04 20.79
C GLN A 292 12.75 -4.58 21.57
N VAL A 293 11.66 -5.34 21.55
CA VAL A 293 10.48 -5.05 22.39
C VAL A 293 10.84 -5.11 23.88
N ASP A 294 11.65 -6.09 24.32
CA ASP A 294 12.09 -6.16 25.72
C ASP A 294 12.90 -4.94 26.15
N LYS A 295 13.76 -4.41 25.26
CA LYS A 295 14.49 -3.15 25.50
C LYS A 295 13.53 -1.97 25.58
N HIS A 296 12.59 -1.85 24.65
CA HIS A 296 11.58 -0.79 24.66
C HIS A 296 10.75 -0.79 25.96
N ILE A 297 10.37 -1.98 26.45
CA ILE A 297 9.68 -2.12 27.74
C ILE A 297 10.55 -1.60 28.89
N ALA A 298 11.84 -1.97 28.92
CA ALA A 298 12.78 -1.51 29.94
C ALA A 298 13.03 0.02 29.87
N ASP A 299 13.03 0.59 28.66
CA ASP A 299 13.16 2.03 28.42
C ASP A 299 11.87 2.82 28.66
N GLY A 300 10.82 2.15 29.14
CA GLY A 300 9.53 2.76 29.47
C GLY A 300 8.73 3.20 28.26
N VAL A 301 8.99 2.66 27.07
CA VAL A 301 8.21 2.94 25.84
C VAL A 301 6.76 2.54 26.06
N GLN A 302 5.85 3.44 25.69
CA GLN A 302 4.40 3.20 25.80
C GLN A 302 3.77 2.86 24.44
N VAL A 303 4.26 3.47 23.37
CA VAL A 303 3.80 3.24 22.00
C VAL A 303 4.97 2.75 21.15
N ILE A 304 4.83 1.60 20.53
CA ILE A 304 5.81 1.04 19.60
C ILE A 304 5.28 1.24 18.18
N VAL A 305 6.07 1.90 17.33
CA VAL A 305 5.78 2.09 15.91
C VAL A 305 6.49 0.99 15.12
N GLY A 306 5.72 0.06 14.56
CA GLY A 306 6.21 -1.18 13.96
C GLY A 306 5.29 -2.38 14.26
N ALA A 307 5.72 -3.63 14.07
CA ALA A 307 6.87 -4.00 13.25
C ALA A 307 6.55 -3.75 11.77
N ALA A 308 7.56 -3.75 10.89
CA ALA A 308 7.30 -3.44 9.49
C ALA A 308 6.69 -4.63 8.73
N ALA A 309 7.23 -5.83 8.91
CA ALA A 309 6.75 -7.03 8.25
C ALA A 309 5.58 -7.67 9.00
N SER A 310 4.54 -8.06 8.25
CA SER A 310 3.33 -8.70 8.80
C SER A 310 3.62 -9.94 9.64
N GLY A 311 4.57 -10.79 9.23
CA GLY A 311 4.96 -11.98 9.98
C GLY A 311 5.62 -11.64 11.32
N ILE A 312 6.40 -10.55 11.35
CA ILE A 312 7.10 -10.08 12.55
C ILE A 312 6.10 -9.46 13.52
N THR A 313 5.20 -8.61 13.02
CA THR A 313 4.09 -8.04 13.80
C THR A 313 3.29 -9.15 14.47
N LYS A 314 2.81 -10.14 13.71
CA LYS A 314 2.08 -11.29 14.25
C LYS A 314 2.87 -12.03 15.34
N ALA A 315 4.16 -12.25 15.12
CA ALA A 315 5.01 -12.99 16.07
C ALA A 315 5.20 -12.27 17.42
N ILE A 316 5.19 -10.92 17.43
CA ILE A 316 5.44 -10.14 18.64
C ILE A 316 4.15 -9.69 19.36
N LEU A 317 2.97 -9.83 18.75
CA LEU A 317 1.68 -9.46 19.37
C LEU A 317 1.48 -10.04 20.78
N PRO A 318 1.72 -11.33 21.06
CA PRO A 318 1.55 -11.86 22.42
C PRO A 318 2.42 -11.14 23.47
N LYS A 319 3.62 -10.70 23.09
CA LYS A 319 4.53 -9.95 23.98
C LYS A 319 4.02 -8.53 24.21
N ILE A 320 3.49 -7.87 23.17
CA ILE A 320 2.87 -6.55 23.26
C ILE A 320 1.68 -6.57 24.23
N ILE A 321 0.81 -7.57 24.10
CA ILE A 321 -0.35 -7.77 24.97
C ILE A 321 0.09 -7.97 26.42
N ALA A 322 1.03 -8.88 26.66
CA ALA A 322 1.53 -9.17 28.00
C ALA A 322 2.17 -7.93 28.66
N ALA A 323 2.84 -7.09 27.87
CA ALA A 323 3.46 -5.86 28.34
C ALA A 323 2.50 -4.67 28.40
N GLN A 324 1.25 -4.82 27.93
CA GLN A 324 0.27 -3.75 27.78
C GLN A 324 0.87 -2.52 27.09
N ARG A 325 1.47 -2.72 25.91
CA ARG A 325 1.98 -1.62 25.07
C ARG A 325 1.09 -1.45 23.86
N VAL A 326 0.98 -0.23 23.33
CA VAL A 326 0.34 -0.03 22.03
C VAL A 326 1.36 -0.35 20.95
N LEU A 327 0.95 -1.14 19.96
CA LEU A 327 1.69 -1.39 18.73
C LEU A 327 0.93 -0.78 17.57
N ILE A 328 1.55 0.14 16.83
CA ILE A 328 0.97 0.69 15.60
C ILE A 328 1.92 0.49 14.42
N SER A 329 1.54 -0.36 13.47
CA SER A 329 2.39 -0.66 12.31
C SER A 329 2.11 0.29 11.14
N PRO A 330 3.15 0.89 10.55
CA PRO A 330 2.98 1.69 9.34
C PRO A 330 3.03 0.88 8.04
N SER A 331 3.37 -0.42 8.08
CA SER A 331 3.63 -1.20 6.84
C SER A 331 3.18 -2.67 6.89
N ALA A 332 2.59 -3.16 7.98
CA ALA A 332 2.10 -4.53 8.06
C ALA A 332 0.70 -4.67 7.45
N THR A 333 0.64 -5.12 6.20
CA THR A 333 -0.58 -5.12 5.36
C THR A 333 -1.42 -6.39 5.45
N ALA A 334 -0.90 -7.49 6.02
CA ALA A 334 -1.57 -8.79 5.96
C ALA A 334 -2.97 -8.77 6.56
N ASP A 335 -3.96 -9.29 5.84
CA ASP A 335 -5.35 -9.37 6.29
C ASP A 335 -5.50 -10.16 7.58
N ALA A 336 -4.69 -11.20 7.77
CA ALA A 336 -4.73 -12.06 8.96
C ALA A 336 -4.60 -11.25 10.26
N LEU A 337 -3.82 -10.17 10.26
CA LEU A 337 -3.62 -9.29 11.41
C LEU A 337 -4.91 -8.65 11.93
N THR A 338 -5.92 -8.46 11.06
CA THR A 338 -7.24 -7.91 11.44
C THR A 338 -7.96 -8.78 12.46
N THR A 339 -7.67 -10.09 12.46
CA THR A 339 -8.36 -11.09 13.28
C THR A 339 -7.46 -11.73 14.32
N GLU A 340 -6.17 -11.37 14.35
CA GLU A 340 -5.26 -11.87 15.38
C GLU A 340 -5.69 -11.32 16.76
N PRO A 341 -5.66 -12.13 17.83
CA PRO A 341 -5.84 -11.61 19.17
C PRO A 341 -4.77 -10.57 19.48
N ASP A 342 -5.21 -9.34 19.76
CA ASP A 342 -4.33 -8.18 19.93
C ASP A 342 -4.54 -7.45 21.25
N GLY A 343 -5.54 -7.85 22.05
CA GLY A 343 -5.90 -7.18 23.30
C GLY A 343 -6.40 -5.74 23.14
N ASN A 344 -6.88 -5.36 21.95
CA ASN A 344 -7.18 -3.98 21.54
C ASN A 344 -5.94 -3.06 21.64
N LEU A 345 -4.74 -3.61 21.43
CA LEU A 345 -3.48 -2.88 21.52
C LEU A 345 -2.75 -2.80 20.18
N PHE A 346 -3.29 -3.41 19.12
CA PHE A 346 -2.72 -3.33 17.79
C PHE A 346 -3.52 -2.39 16.89
N PHE A 347 -2.79 -1.57 16.15
CA PHE A 347 -3.30 -0.66 15.15
C PHE A 347 -2.38 -0.71 13.93
N ARG A 348 -2.86 -0.22 12.79
CA ARG A 348 -2.00 0.04 11.64
C ARG A 348 -2.47 1.25 10.86
N THR A 349 -1.52 1.96 10.27
CA THR A 349 -1.78 3.00 9.27
C THR A 349 -1.51 2.51 7.85
N SER A 350 -0.87 1.34 7.69
CA SER A 350 -0.87 0.62 6.43
C SER A 350 -2.25 0.04 6.13
N PRO A 351 -2.70 0.08 4.87
CA PRO A 351 -3.94 -0.55 4.48
C PRO A 351 -3.78 -2.07 4.33
N ARG A 352 -4.92 -2.75 4.20
CA ARG A 352 -5.02 -4.21 4.08
C ARG A 352 -4.69 -4.74 2.69
N ASP A 353 -4.12 -5.93 2.62
CA ASP A 353 -3.89 -6.67 1.37
C ASP A 353 -5.19 -6.93 0.59
N THR A 354 -6.34 -7.09 1.27
CA THR A 354 -7.64 -7.15 0.57
C THR A 354 -7.86 -5.91 -0.31
N LEU A 355 -7.50 -4.72 0.15
CA LEU A 355 -7.66 -3.49 -0.64
C LEU A 355 -6.62 -3.42 -1.78
N GLN A 356 -5.38 -3.85 -1.53
CA GLN A 356 -4.32 -3.88 -2.55
C GLN A 356 -4.61 -4.89 -3.65
N SER A 357 -5.12 -6.07 -3.29
CA SER A 357 -5.42 -7.14 -4.24
C SER A 357 -6.42 -6.69 -5.30
N THR A 358 -7.41 -5.87 -4.95
CA THR A 358 -8.34 -5.28 -5.91
C THR A 358 -7.67 -4.31 -6.87
N ALA A 359 -6.84 -3.39 -6.36
CA ALA A 359 -6.08 -2.49 -7.22
C ALA A 359 -5.11 -3.25 -8.14
N LEU A 360 -4.44 -4.27 -7.61
CA LEU A 360 -3.47 -5.08 -8.35
C LEU A 360 -4.14 -5.96 -9.41
N THR A 361 -5.26 -6.58 -9.08
CA THR A 361 -6.07 -7.34 -10.06
C THR A 361 -6.54 -6.42 -11.18
N ASP A 362 -7.00 -5.20 -10.89
CA ASP A 362 -7.37 -4.24 -11.93
C ASP A 362 -6.18 -3.90 -12.84
N VAL A 363 -5.01 -3.60 -12.27
CA VAL A 363 -3.77 -3.39 -13.05
C VAL A 363 -3.46 -4.58 -13.94
N ILE A 364 -3.52 -5.81 -13.44
CA ILE A 364 -3.22 -7.02 -14.21
C ILE A 364 -4.25 -7.24 -15.34
N MET A 365 -5.54 -7.03 -15.05
CA MET A 365 -6.62 -7.28 -15.99
C MET A 365 -6.76 -6.20 -17.07
N ARG A 366 -6.37 -4.94 -16.78
CA ARG A 366 -6.34 -3.85 -17.78
C ARG A 366 -5.48 -4.16 -19.00
N TYR A 367 -4.49 -5.03 -18.83
CA TYR A 367 -3.62 -5.49 -19.92
C TYR A 367 -3.95 -6.90 -20.43
N GLY A 368 -5.15 -7.40 -20.13
CA GLY A 368 -5.73 -8.57 -20.79
C GLY A 368 -5.19 -9.92 -20.32
N ALA A 369 -4.68 -10.03 -19.09
CA ALA A 369 -4.15 -11.28 -18.56
C ALA A 369 -5.15 -12.45 -18.67
N ARG A 370 -4.68 -13.60 -19.15
CA ARG A 370 -5.47 -14.84 -19.29
C ARG A 370 -4.82 -16.04 -18.61
N LYS A 371 -3.49 -16.02 -18.54
CA LYS A 371 -2.67 -17.10 -18.02
C LYS A 371 -1.57 -16.56 -17.11
N VAL A 372 -1.79 -16.69 -15.82
CA VAL A 372 -1.01 -16.00 -14.79
C VAL A 372 -0.21 -16.98 -13.94
N VAL A 373 1.06 -16.67 -13.70
CA VAL A 373 1.84 -17.28 -12.60
C VAL A 373 2.01 -16.25 -11.50
N ILE A 374 1.71 -16.64 -10.26
CA ILE A 374 2.04 -15.87 -9.06
C ILE A 374 3.20 -16.60 -8.38
N VAL A 375 4.27 -15.90 -8.04
CA VAL A 375 5.39 -16.41 -7.24
C VAL A 375 5.46 -15.60 -5.97
N ALA A 376 5.22 -16.24 -4.83
CA ALA A 376 5.08 -15.55 -3.55
C ALA A 376 6.05 -16.06 -2.48
N ARG A 377 6.52 -15.14 -1.63
CA ARG A 377 7.27 -15.49 -0.41
C ARG A 377 6.41 -16.33 0.54
N ASP A 378 6.99 -17.38 1.13
CA ASP A 378 6.29 -18.32 2.04
C ASP A 378 6.17 -17.73 3.45
N ASP A 379 5.43 -16.63 3.59
CA ASP A 379 5.09 -15.99 4.86
C ASP A 379 3.68 -15.37 4.86
N SER A 380 3.29 -14.74 5.97
CA SER A 380 1.92 -14.20 6.11
C SER A 380 1.59 -13.07 5.13
N TYR A 381 2.58 -12.33 4.63
CA TYR A 381 2.39 -11.32 3.61
C TYR A 381 2.25 -11.97 2.23
N GLY A 382 3.25 -12.75 1.82
CA GLY A 382 3.31 -13.27 0.44
C GLY A 382 2.14 -14.21 0.14
N LEU A 383 1.84 -15.15 1.04
CA LEU A 383 0.74 -16.10 0.83
C LEU A 383 -0.62 -15.41 0.93
N GLY A 384 -0.80 -14.52 1.91
CA GLY A 384 -2.06 -13.81 2.12
C GLY A 384 -2.47 -12.99 0.90
N LEU A 385 -1.53 -12.19 0.37
CA LEU A 385 -1.77 -11.38 -0.83
C LEU A 385 -1.90 -12.26 -2.08
N SER A 386 -1.09 -13.31 -2.22
CA SER A 386 -1.19 -14.28 -3.33
C SER A 386 -2.57 -14.91 -3.41
N ASP A 387 -3.12 -15.38 -2.29
CA ASP A 387 -4.43 -16.03 -2.26
C ASP A 387 -5.54 -15.07 -2.67
N LYS A 388 -5.51 -13.82 -2.17
CA LYS A 388 -6.50 -12.79 -2.52
C LYS A 388 -6.44 -12.37 -3.98
N VAL A 389 -5.24 -12.16 -4.52
CA VAL A 389 -5.07 -11.83 -5.94
C VAL A 389 -5.50 -13.01 -6.82
N ALA A 390 -5.18 -14.25 -6.44
CA ALA A 390 -5.59 -15.44 -7.17
C ALA A 390 -7.11 -15.62 -7.19
N GLU A 391 -7.79 -15.37 -6.07
CA GLU A 391 -9.25 -15.37 -5.96
C GLU A 391 -9.87 -14.34 -6.92
N GLN A 392 -9.38 -13.10 -6.89
CA GLN A 392 -9.91 -12.00 -7.70
C GLN A 392 -9.61 -12.15 -9.19
N LEU A 393 -8.42 -12.63 -9.58
CA LEU A 393 -8.10 -12.92 -10.97
C LEU A 393 -9.02 -14.01 -11.56
N LYS A 394 -9.29 -15.08 -10.80
CA LYS A 394 -10.25 -16.12 -11.21
C LYS A 394 -11.65 -15.54 -11.38
N ALA A 395 -12.10 -14.70 -10.44
CA ALA A 395 -13.39 -14.00 -10.54
C ALA A 395 -13.45 -13.06 -11.76
N ALA A 396 -12.33 -12.42 -12.12
CA ALA A 396 -12.20 -11.57 -13.31
C ALA A 396 -12.05 -12.35 -14.64
N GLY A 397 -12.07 -13.68 -14.60
CA GLY A 397 -12.09 -14.54 -15.79
C GLY A 397 -10.74 -15.06 -16.26
N VAL A 398 -9.68 -14.97 -15.44
CA VAL A 398 -8.42 -15.70 -15.67
C VAL A 398 -8.68 -17.20 -15.47
N LYS A 399 -8.45 -17.99 -16.52
CA LYS A 399 -8.79 -19.42 -16.53
C LYS A 399 -7.60 -20.31 -16.15
N GLU A 400 -6.39 -19.87 -16.45
CA GLU A 400 -5.16 -20.62 -16.17
C GLU A 400 -4.34 -19.82 -15.14
N LEU A 401 -4.32 -20.28 -13.90
CA LEU A 401 -3.57 -19.65 -12.82
C LEU A 401 -2.75 -20.69 -12.08
N LYS A 402 -1.46 -20.38 -11.88
CA LYS A 402 -0.56 -21.18 -11.04
C LYS A 402 0.04 -20.29 -9.96
N ALA A 403 -0.14 -20.68 -8.69
CA ALA A 403 0.51 -20.03 -7.56
C ALA A 403 1.68 -20.90 -7.09
N LEU A 404 2.86 -20.30 -7.05
CA LEU A 404 4.12 -20.89 -6.61
C LEU A 404 4.61 -20.13 -5.38
N LYS A 405 5.45 -20.80 -4.58
CA LYS A 405 6.03 -20.19 -3.40
C LYS A 405 7.52 -20.48 -3.24
N TYR A 406 8.22 -19.59 -2.54
CA TYR A 406 9.61 -19.77 -2.16
C TYR A 406 9.83 -19.53 -0.67
N GLU A 407 10.71 -20.33 -0.07
CA GLU A 407 11.03 -20.22 1.36
C GLU A 407 11.72 -18.90 1.71
N VAL A 408 11.40 -18.36 2.89
CA VAL A 408 12.15 -17.23 3.46
C VAL A 408 13.56 -17.70 3.86
N ARG A 409 14.58 -16.97 3.43
CA ARG A 409 16.00 -17.28 3.68
C ARG A 409 16.71 -16.01 4.11
N LYS A 410 17.86 -16.17 4.77
CA LYS A 410 18.74 -15.03 5.10
C LYS A 410 19.48 -14.47 3.88
N GLU A 411 19.73 -15.34 2.89
CA GLU A 411 20.49 -15.00 1.70
C GLU A 411 19.82 -15.64 0.49
N TYR A 412 19.79 -14.87 -0.60
CA TYR A 412 19.14 -15.23 -1.85
C TYR A 412 20.12 -15.17 -3.01
N SER A 413 20.02 -16.15 -3.91
CA SER A 413 20.76 -16.15 -5.18
C SER A 413 19.87 -16.59 -6.34
N VAL A 414 20.25 -16.23 -7.56
CA VAL A 414 19.55 -16.63 -8.80
C VAL A 414 19.40 -18.16 -8.89
N ASP A 415 20.43 -18.92 -8.49
CA ASP A 415 20.43 -20.38 -8.54
C ASP A 415 19.28 -21.00 -7.73
N GLN A 416 18.97 -20.43 -6.56
CA GLN A 416 17.89 -20.89 -5.71
C GLN A 416 16.51 -20.73 -6.35
N PHE A 417 16.36 -19.79 -7.30
CA PHE A 417 15.13 -19.56 -8.04
C PHE A 417 15.06 -20.32 -9.38
N THR A 418 16.11 -21.03 -9.78
CA THR A 418 16.18 -21.68 -11.12
C THR A 418 15.07 -22.71 -11.34
N ALA A 419 14.74 -23.49 -10.32
CA ALA A 419 13.64 -24.47 -10.41
C ALA A 419 12.27 -23.78 -10.60
N LEU A 420 12.00 -22.74 -9.81
CA LEU A 420 10.77 -21.94 -9.90
C LEU A 420 10.67 -21.20 -11.25
N ALA A 421 11.78 -20.64 -11.72
CA ALA A 421 11.84 -20.01 -13.04
C ALA A 421 11.58 -21.02 -14.16
N THR A 422 12.12 -22.23 -14.06
CA THR A 422 11.86 -23.31 -15.04
C THR A 422 10.39 -23.69 -15.04
N GLU A 423 9.79 -23.93 -13.87
CA GLU A 423 8.37 -24.25 -13.78
C GLU A 423 7.47 -23.12 -14.30
N THR A 424 7.87 -21.86 -14.06
CA THR A 424 7.16 -20.67 -14.55
C THR A 424 7.23 -20.59 -16.08
N VAL A 425 8.41 -20.78 -16.68
CA VAL A 425 8.58 -20.77 -18.14
C VAL A 425 7.83 -21.94 -18.80
N ASP A 426 7.90 -23.14 -18.22
CA ASP A 426 7.22 -24.33 -18.75
C ASP A 426 5.70 -24.18 -18.73
N PHE A 427 5.16 -23.40 -17.80
CA PHE A 427 3.74 -23.06 -17.77
C PHE A 427 3.32 -22.16 -18.94
N LYS A 428 4.25 -21.39 -19.54
CA LYS A 428 3.99 -20.41 -20.61
C LYS A 428 2.94 -19.35 -20.24
N PRO A 429 3.14 -18.59 -19.15
CA PRO A 429 2.23 -17.51 -18.78
C PRO A 429 2.31 -16.33 -19.74
N ASP A 430 1.22 -15.58 -19.85
CA ASP A 430 1.24 -14.24 -20.43
C ASP A 430 1.60 -13.15 -19.39
N SER A 431 1.47 -13.50 -18.10
CA SER A 431 1.67 -12.58 -16.97
C SER A 431 2.32 -13.31 -15.79
N VAL A 432 3.32 -12.68 -15.17
CA VAL A 432 3.96 -13.16 -13.95
C VAL A 432 3.87 -12.08 -12.88
N LEU A 433 3.31 -12.42 -11.73
CA LEU A 433 3.32 -11.59 -10.52
C LEU A 433 4.35 -12.14 -9.54
N VAL A 434 5.27 -11.30 -9.07
CA VAL A 434 6.23 -11.66 -8.01
C VAL A 434 5.87 -10.89 -6.75
N ILE A 435 5.53 -11.61 -5.68
CA ILE A 435 5.19 -11.06 -4.36
C ILE A 435 6.33 -11.38 -3.40
N GLY A 436 7.12 -10.37 -3.08
CA GLY A 436 8.35 -10.51 -2.30
C GLY A 436 8.97 -9.16 -1.99
N PHE A 437 10.17 -9.16 -1.41
CA PHE A 437 10.94 -7.95 -1.18
C PHE A 437 12.07 -7.81 -2.21
N GLU A 438 13.25 -7.34 -1.80
CA GLU A 438 14.40 -7.14 -2.68
C GLU A 438 14.86 -8.45 -3.36
N GLU A 439 14.68 -9.59 -2.70
CA GLU A 439 15.03 -10.90 -3.24
C GLU A 439 14.23 -11.29 -4.49
N SER A 440 13.08 -10.64 -4.73
CA SER A 440 12.31 -10.75 -5.98
C SER A 440 13.18 -10.52 -7.21
N GLY A 441 14.24 -9.72 -7.07
CA GLY A 441 15.20 -9.46 -8.15
C GLY A 441 15.92 -10.71 -8.63
N ASN A 442 16.21 -11.65 -7.71
CA ASN A 442 16.82 -12.93 -8.07
C ASN A 442 15.86 -13.83 -8.85
N MET A 443 14.57 -13.83 -8.49
CA MET A 443 13.53 -14.54 -9.25
C MET A 443 13.40 -13.98 -10.67
N ILE A 444 13.35 -12.66 -10.83
CA ILE A 444 13.23 -12.00 -12.14
C ILE A 444 14.47 -12.26 -13.01
N LYS A 445 15.67 -12.19 -12.43
CA LYS A 445 16.92 -12.56 -13.11
C LYS A 445 16.93 -14.03 -13.52
N ALA A 446 16.41 -14.93 -12.68
CA ALA A 446 16.28 -16.35 -13.01
C ALA A 446 15.31 -16.57 -14.18
N LEU A 447 14.17 -15.88 -14.23
CA LEU A 447 13.24 -15.92 -15.37
C LEU A 447 13.91 -15.47 -16.66
N SER A 448 14.63 -14.35 -16.62
CA SER A 448 15.38 -13.84 -17.77
C SER A 448 16.47 -14.81 -18.24
N ALA A 449 17.22 -15.42 -17.31
CA ALA A 449 18.23 -16.43 -17.61
C ALA A 449 17.64 -17.71 -18.23
N ARG A 450 16.34 -17.99 -18.01
CA ARG A 450 15.58 -19.07 -18.67
C ARG A 450 14.95 -18.66 -20.00
N GLY A 451 15.27 -17.46 -20.50
CA GLY A 451 14.84 -16.97 -21.81
C GLY A 451 13.49 -16.24 -21.81
N MET A 452 12.89 -16.00 -20.64
CA MET A 452 11.68 -15.18 -20.57
C MET A 452 11.99 -13.73 -20.96
N LYS A 453 11.27 -13.22 -21.95
CA LYS A 453 11.32 -11.81 -22.35
C LYS A 453 10.16 -11.07 -21.69
N PHE A 454 10.40 -9.86 -21.20
CA PHE A 454 9.37 -9.02 -20.59
C PHE A 454 8.87 -7.97 -21.56
N HIS A 455 7.61 -7.55 -21.38
CA HIS A 455 7.03 -6.44 -22.13
C HIS A 455 7.61 -5.09 -21.66
N ASP A 456 8.05 -4.29 -22.63
CA ASP A 456 8.54 -2.92 -22.46
C ASP A 456 7.47 -1.86 -22.17
#